data_AF-A0A499UF44-F1
#
_entry.id   AF-A0A499UF44-F1
#
_cell.length_a   1.000
_cell.length_b   1.000
_cell.length_c   1.000
_cell.angle_alpha   90.00
_cell.angle_beta   90.00
_cell.angle_gamma   90.00
#
_symmetry.space_group_name_H-M   'P 1'
#
loop_
_entity.id
_entity.type
_entity.pdbx_description
1 polymer ?
#
loop_
_entity_poly.entity_id
_entity_poly.type
_entity_poly.pdbx_seq_one_letter_code
_entity_poly.pdbx_strand_id
1 'polypeptide(L)'
;MLGDLPLAGHSAVRRTQQAALPPRLVLAVRPGTGSGLLARLLRSYDDTELELVFTHDRTKALRDGTADVALLCTGSDDLTELRTTEIMEENPLALLPREHPLAGRAAVTAAELRQDPAYQEQCPPMGLDEILDRVTVGRLITVVGSAVGERRTREVCAVPVTDLPATTLALGWLEHTARPEITAFVRAAQRIAVDHARFPVEAA
;
A
#
# COMPACT_ATOMS: atom_id res chain seq x y z
N MET A 1 35.91 21.68 -5.25
CA MET A 1 35.73 20.71 -6.34
C MET A 1 36.32 19.38 -5.89
N LEU A 2 35.53 18.58 -5.19
CA LEU A 2 35.76 17.14 -5.00
C LEU A 2 34.37 16.51 -5.07
N GLY A 3 34.14 15.77 -6.15
CA GLY A 3 32.88 15.08 -6.40
C GLY A 3 32.83 13.76 -5.64
N ASP A 4 31.75 13.55 -4.90
CA ASP A 4 31.33 12.26 -4.39
C ASP A 4 30.88 11.37 -5.57
N LEU A 5 31.54 10.22 -5.72
CA LEU A 5 31.12 9.13 -6.59
C LEU A 5 30.10 8.25 -5.83
N PRO A 6 28.97 7.87 -6.44
CA PRO A 6 27.98 7.03 -5.76
C PRO A 6 28.44 5.58 -5.66
N LEU A 7 28.23 5.00 -4.48
CA LEU A 7 28.42 3.58 -4.11
C LEU A 7 27.49 2.65 -4.89
N ALA A 8 27.82 2.37 -6.15
CA ALA A 8 27.27 1.26 -6.93
C ALA A 8 27.95 -0.06 -6.49
N GLY A 9 27.56 -0.63 -5.35
CA GLY A 9 28.19 -1.84 -4.81
C GLY A 9 27.29 -2.86 -4.12
N HIS A 10 26.08 -2.48 -3.69
CA HIS A 10 25.30 -3.33 -2.78
C HIS A 10 24.34 -4.31 -3.49
N SER A 11 23.94 -4.04 -4.74
CA SER A 11 22.98 -4.87 -5.49
C SER A 11 23.61 -6.09 -6.18
N ALA A 12 24.90 -6.01 -6.55
CA ALA A 12 25.60 -7.11 -7.23
C ALA A 12 25.96 -8.27 -6.29
N VAL A 13 26.24 -7.98 -5.01
CA VAL A 13 26.67 -8.98 -4.02
C VAL A 13 25.51 -9.89 -3.58
N ARG A 14 24.28 -9.37 -3.54
CA ARG A 14 23.11 -10.17 -3.13
C ARG A 14 22.73 -11.23 -4.17
N ARG A 15 22.82 -10.90 -5.48
CA ARG A 15 22.51 -11.85 -6.57
C ARG A 15 23.50 -13.02 -6.65
N THR A 16 24.76 -12.81 -6.28
CA THR A 16 25.79 -13.87 -6.35
C THR A 16 25.66 -14.89 -5.22
N GLN A 17 25.07 -14.52 -4.07
CA GLN A 17 24.79 -15.47 -2.98
C GLN A 17 23.49 -16.27 -3.13
N GLN A 18 22.59 -15.88 -4.04
CA GLN A 18 21.26 -16.49 -4.19
C GLN A 18 21.19 -17.65 -5.20
N ALA A 19 22.29 -17.99 -5.89
CA ALA A 19 22.29 -18.97 -6.97
C ALA A 19 22.02 -20.44 -6.54
N ALA A 20 21.95 -20.71 -5.23
CA ALA A 20 21.67 -22.05 -4.68
C ALA A 20 20.33 -22.12 -3.91
N LEU A 21 19.58 -21.02 -3.84
CA LEU A 21 18.28 -20.97 -3.17
C LEU A 21 17.16 -21.24 -4.19
N PRO A 22 16.03 -21.83 -3.79
CA PRO A 22 14.85 -21.91 -4.63
C PRO A 22 14.46 -20.50 -5.10
N PRO A 23 13.78 -20.37 -6.27
CA PRO A 23 13.34 -19.07 -6.76
C PRO A 23 12.56 -18.37 -5.64
N ARG A 24 12.99 -17.15 -5.31
CA ARG A 24 12.36 -16.29 -4.31
C ARG A 24 11.85 -15.05 -5.01
N LEU A 25 10.66 -14.61 -4.63
CA LEU A 25 10.07 -13.36 -5.08
C LEU A 25 10.01 -12.40 -3.90
N VAL A 26 10.56 -11.20 -4.05
CA VAL A 26 10.52 -10.18 -3.00
C VAL A 26 9.41 -9.18 -3.30
N LEU A 27 8.41 -9.09 -2.42
CA LEU A 27 7.30 -8.16 -2.51
C LEU A 27 7.49 -6.98 -1.55
N ALA A 28 7.61 -5.77 -2.11
CA ALA A 28 7.61 -4.53 -1.35
C ALA A 28 6.18 -4.11 -1.00
N VAL A 29 5.93 -3.86 0.29
CA VAL A 29 4.63 -3.40 0.80
C VAL A 29 4.81 -2.20 1.72
N ARG A 30 3.87 -1.26 1.67
CA ARG A 30 3.76 -0.24 2.72
C ARG A 30 3.15 -0.89 3.97
N PRO A 31 3.72 -0.66 5.17
CA PRO A 31 3.06 -1.08 6.42
C PRO A 31 1.62 -0.59 6.46
N GLY A 32 0.69 -1.51 6.69
CA GLY A 32 -0.73 -1.18 6.78
C GLY A 32 -1.42 -0.86 5.44
N THR A 33 -0.89 -1.27 4.29
CA THR A 33 -1.65 -1.24 3.02
C THR A 33 -2.05 -2.65 2.61
N GLY A 34 -3.31 -2.83 2.18
CA GLY A 34 -3.79 -4.09 1.61
C GLY A 34 -3.61 -5.33 2.50
N SER A 35 -3.71 -5.20 3.83
CA SER A 35 -3.45 -6.29 4.78
C SER A 35 -4.29 -7.55 4.55
N GLY A 36 -5.57 -7.39 4.23
CA GLY A 36 -6.47 -8.51 3.95
C GLY A 36 -6.05 -9.26 2.68
N LEU A 37 -5.75 -8.52 1.62
CA LEU A 37 -5.20 -9.03 0.37
C LEU A 37 -3.87 -9.74 0.60
N LEU A 38 -2.93 -9.09 1.30
CA LEU A 38 -1.60 -9.63 1.60
C LEU A 38 -1.68 -10.93 2.40
N ALA A 39 -2.51 -10.96 3.45
CA ALA A 39 -2.69 -12.15 4.27
C ALA A 39 -3.30 -13.31 3.45
N ARG A 40 -4.18 -13.02 2.49
CA ARG A 40 -4.75 -14.04 1.60
C ARG A 40 -3.73 -14.51 0.56
N LEU A 41 -2.96 -13.61 -0.03
CA LEU A 41 -1.86 -13.94 -0.93
C LEU A 41 -0.86 -14.89 -0.27
N LEU A 42 -0.39 -14.55 0.93
CA LEU A 42 0.56 -15.37 1.68
C LEU A 42 0.04 -16.76 2.06
N ARG A 43 -1.28 -16.90 2.25
CA ARG A 43 -1.91 -18.19 2.59
C ARG A 43 -2.21 -19.07 1.38
N SER A 44 -2.29 -18.51 0.18
CA SER A 44 -2.81 -19.19 -1.00
C SER A 44 -1.78 -19.31 -2.13
N TYR A 45 -0.62 -18.69 -2.00
CA TYR A 45 0.44 -18.74 -2.99
C TYR A 45 1.59 -19.63 -2.51
N ASP A 46 1.67 -20.84 -3.08
CA ASP A 46 2.68 -21.86 -2.73
C ASP A 46 3.69 -22.12 -3.86
N ASP A 47 3.55 -21.45 -5.02
CA ASP A 47 4.35 -21.72 -6.22
C ASP A 47 5.83 -21.28 -6.09
N THR A 48 6.11 -20.29 -5.25
CA THR A 48 7.45 -19.69 -5.10
C THR A 48 7.57 -19.08 -3.70
N GLU A 49 8.76 -19.13 -3.10
CA GLU A 49 8.97 -18.50 -1.79
C GLU A 49 8.78 -16.98 -1.90
N LEU A 50 7.79 -16.44 -1.18
CA LEU A 50 7.49 -15.01 -1.16
C LEU A 50 8.12 -14.35 0.07
N GLU A 51 9.09 -13.47 -0.14
CA GLU A 51 9.67 -12.61 0.88
C GLU A 51 8.92 -11.27 0.92
N LEU A 52 8.66 -10.75 2.12
CA LEU A 52 8.09 -9.41 2.29
C LEU A 52 9.16 -8.43 2.75
N VAL A 53 9.19 -7.27 2.09
CA VAL A 53 9.95 -6.11 2.54
C VAL A 53 8.99 -4.98 2.81
N PHE A 54 8.99 -4.49 4.06
CA PHE A 54 8.19 -3.34 4.45
C PHE A 54 8.96 -2.05 4.15
N THR A 55 8.38 -1.16 3.34
CA THR A 55 8.99 0.12 2.97
C THR A 55 7.95 1.20 2.67
N HIS A 56 8.29 2.44 3.03
CA HIS A 56 7.51 3.63 2.68
C HIS A 56 7.79 4.13 1.25
N ASP A 57 8.83 3.61 0.59
CA ASP A 57 9.18 3.92 -0.79
C ASP A 57 9.34 2.61 -1.59
N ARG A 58 8.22 2.12 -2.11
CA ARG A 58 8.13 0.83 -2.82
C ARG A 58 8.66 0.92 -4.25
N THR A 59 8.44 2.06 -4.90
CA THR A 59 8.89 2.31 -6.28
C THR A 59 10.41 2.43 -6.34
N LYS A 60 11.04 3.05 -5.32
CA LYS A 60 12.49 2.97 -5.14
C LYS A 60 12.96 1.55 -4.87
N ALA A 61 12.26 0.78 -4.04
CA ALA A 61 12.67 -0.60 -3.76
C ALA A 61 12.74 -1.48 -5.03
N LEU A 62 11.79 -1.27 -5.97
CA LEU A 62 11.83 -1.87 -7.31
C LEU A 62 13.05 -1.40 -8.11
N ARG A 63 13.26 -0.08 -8.22
CA ARG A 63 14.35 0.54 -8.99
C ARG A 63 15.74 0.15 -8.49
N ASP A 64 15.90 0.04 -7.17
CA ASP A 64 17.15 -0.39 -6.53
C ASP A 64 17.35 -1.92 -6.63
N GLY A 65 16.35 -2.67 -7.12
CA GLY A 65 16.38 -4.13 -7.23
C GLY A 65 16.34 -4.85 -5.89
N THR A 66 15.87 -4.17 -4.83
CA THR A 66 15.66 -4.75 -3.50
C THR A 66 14.30 -5.44 -3.37
N ALA A 67 13.39 -5.18 -4.31
CA ALA A 67 12.12 -5.88 -4.49
C ALA A 67 11.92 -6.24 -5.96
N ASP A 68 11.21 -7.34 -6.22
CA ASP A 68 10.85 -7.81 -7.56
C ASP A 68 9.47 -7.29 -7.98
N VAL A 69 8.56 -7.20 -7.01
CA VAL A 69 7.17 -6.73 -7.18
C VAL A 69 6.85 -5.78 -6.02
N ALA A 70 5.94 -4.84 -6.23
CA ALA A 70 5.42 -3.96 -5.19
C ALA A 70 3.90 -3.92 -5.19
N LEU A 71 3.30 -3.78 -4.00
CA LEU A 71 1.90 -3.35 -3.86
C LEU A 71 1.84 -1.82 -3.83
N LEU A 72 1.28 -1.22 -4.86
CA LEU A 72 1.28 0.22 -5.14
C LEU A 72 -0.14 0.80 -5.12
N CYS A 73 -0.25 2.11 -4.91
CA CYS A 73 -1.49 2.87 -5.07
C CYS A 73 -1.38 3.79 -6.30
N THR A 74 -2.26 3.60 -7.30
CA THR A 74 -2.15 4.28 -8.60
C THR A 74 -2.30 5.80 -8.52
N GLY A 75 -2.96 6.32 -7.49
CA GLY A 75 -3.15 7.76 -7.27
C GLY A 75 -2.03 8.46 -6.49
N SER A 76 -1.08 7.73 -5.90
CA SER A 76 -0.06 8.32 -5.02
C SER A 76 1.38 7.87 -5.28
N ASP A 77 1.59 6.68 -5.85
CA ASP A 77 2.93 6.20 -6.18
C ASP A 77 3.34 6.64 -7.59
N ASP A 78 4.65 6.89 -7.79
CA ASP A 78 5.23 7.16 -9.11
C ASP A 78 5.40 5.87 -9.91
N LEU A 79 4.57 5.69 -10.93
CA LEU A 79 4.50 4.48 -11.75
C LEU A 79 5.43 4.52 -12.98
N THR A 80 6.28 5.53 -13.10
CA THR A 80 7.20 5.69 -14.22
C THR A 80 8.10 4.45 -14.38
N GLU A 81 8.17 3.89 -15.59
CA GLU A 81 8.91 2.67 -15.98
C GLU A 81 8.42 1.37 -15.34
N LEU A 82 7.23 1.40 -14.72
CA LEU A 82 6.61 0.23 -14.12
C LEU A 82 5.49 -0.31 -15.02
N ARG A 83 5.46 -1.63 -15.16
CA ARG A 83 4.23 -2.32 -15.53
C ARG A 83 3.40 -2.51 -14.28
N THR A 84 2.10 -2.26 -14.40
CA THR A 84 1.15 -2.43 -13.31
C THR A 84 -0.01 -3.32 -13.72
N THR A 85 -0.64 -3.92 -12.73
CA THR A 85 -1.91 -4.62 -12.87
C THR A 85 -2.73 -4.32 -11.65
N GLU A 86 -3.91 -3.76 -11.87
CA GLU A 86 -4.87 -3.46 -10.82
C GLU A 86 -5.37 -4.76 -10.17
N ILE A 87 -5.49 -4.73 -8.85
CA ILE A 87 -5.89 -5.89 -8.06
C ILE A 87 -7.20 -5.61 -7.35
N MET A 88 -7.34 -4.45 -6.72
CA MET A 88 -8.48 -4.14 -5.87
C MET A 88 -8.68 -2.64 -5.74
N GLU A 89 -9.90 -2.21 -5.47
CA GLU A 89 -10.21 -0.85 -5.07
C GLU A 89 -10.45 -0.77 -3.56
N GLU A 90 -9.95 0.30 -2.95
CA GLU A 90 -10.20 0.64 -1.56
C GLU A 90 -11.05 1.91 -1.47
N ASN A 91 -12.18 1.80 -0.79
CA ASN A 91 -13.06 2.95 -0.59
C ASN A 91 -12.35 4.02 0.26
N PRO A 92 -12.49 5.32 -0.08
CA PRO A 92 -11.85 6.39 0.64
C PRO A 92 -12.54 6.61 2.00
N LEU A 93 -11.75 6.55 3.07
CA LEU A 93 -12.21 6.76 4.45
C LEU A 93 -11.42 7.91 5.09
N ALA A 94 -12.12 8.90 5.66
CA ALA A 94 -11.51 10.00 6.39
C ALA A 94 -11.22 9.60 7.84
N LEU A 95 -9.96 9.55 8.24
CA LEU A 95 -9.56 9.32 9.63
C LEU A 95 -9.80 10.59 10.45
N LEU A 96 -10.62 10.47 11.50
CA LEU A 96 -11.06 11.58 12.33
C LEU A 96 -10.86 11.23 13.82
N PRO A 97 -10.51 12.19 14.68
CA PRO A 97 -10.59 11.98 16.12
C PRO A 97 -12.01 11.58 16.52
N ARG A 98 -12.15 10.67 17.49
CA ARG A 98 -13.45 10.16 17.99
C ARG A 98 -14.43 11.27 18.37
N GLU A 99 -13.93 12.37 18.93
CA GLU A 99 -14.72 13.50 19.40
C GLU A 99 -14.98 14.57 18.32
N HIS A 100 -14.45 14.38 17.10
CA HIS A 100 -14.62 15.34 16.02
C HIS A 100 -16.09 15.40 15.55
N PRO A 101 -16.66 16.59 15.24
CA PRO A 101 -18.07 16.72 14.84
C PRO A 101 -18.48 15.83 13.64
N LEU A 102 -17.55 15.61 12.71
CA LEU A 102 -17.79 14.75 11.54
C LEU A 102 -17.70 13.25 11.86
N ALA A 103 -17.12 12.84 12.99
CA ALA A 103 -16.87 11.44 13.33
C ALA A 103 -18.16 10.62 13.55
N GLY A 104 -19.29 11.28 13.86
CA GLY A 104 -20.60 10.65 14.02
C GLY A 104 -21.45 10.62 12.74
N ARG A 105 -20.92 11.09 11.61
CA ARG A 105 -21.65 11.09 10.33
C ARG A 105 -21.58 9.72 9.67
N ALA A 106 -22.62 9.38 8.91
CA ALA A 106 -22.63 8.16 8.08
C ALA A 106 -21.66 8.26 6.89
N ALA A 107 -21.45 9.47 6.38
CA ALA A 107 -20.49 9.80 5.33
C ALA A 107 -20.17 11.31 5.37
N VAL A 108 -19.07 11.70 4.74
CA VAL A 108 -18.62 13.09 4.57
C VAL A 108 -18.18 13.36 3.13
N THR A 109 -17.96 14.61 2.80
CA THR A 109 -17.39 15.06 1.53
C THR A 109 -15.99 15.64 1.70
N ALA A 110 -15.17 15.60 0.65
CA ALA A 110 -13.88 16.25 0.63
C ALA A 110 -14.00 17.78 0.83
N ALA A 111 -15.11 18.38 0.42
CA ALA A 111 -15.39 19.79 0.66
C ALA A 111 -15.55 20.11 2.16
N GLU A 112 -16.24 19.26 2.93
CA GLU A 112 -16.37 19.38 4.39
C GLU A 112 -15.02 19.18 5.09
N LEU A 113 -14.23 18.19 4.67
CA LEU A 113 -12.90 17.94 5.23
C LEU A 113 -11.96 19.13 5.04
N ARG A 114 -11.99 19.78 3.85
CA ARG A 114 -11.18 20.98 3.56
C ARG A 114 -11.50 22.19 4.44
N GLN A 115 -12.64 22.19 5.15
CA GLN A 115 -12.93 23.25 6.12
C GLN A 115 -12.17 23.07 7.44
N ASP A 116 -11.60 21.89 7.71
CA ASP A 116 -10.84 21.63 8.93
C ASP A 116 -9.35 21.96 8.73
N PRO A 117 -8.73 22.76 9.62
CA PRO A 117 -7.33 23.14 9.50
C PRO A 117 -6.33 21.98 9.69
N ALA A 118 -6.74 20.88 10.32
CA ALA A 118 -5.91 19.68 10.48
C ALA A 118 -5.97 18.76 9.23
N TYR A 119 -6.84 19.06 8.25
CA TYR A 119 -6.97 18.26 7.05
C TYR A 119 -5.77 18.37 6.12
N GLN A 120 -5.25 17.21 5.72
CA GLN A 120 -4.23 17.08 4.68
C GLN A 120 -4.79 16.20 3.56
N GLU A 121 -4.89 16.81 2.37
CA GLU A 121 -5.40 16.15 1.15
C GLU A 121 -4.52 14.98 0.72
N GLN A 122 -3.20 15.12 0.90
CA GLN A 122 -2.25 14.05 0.69
C GLN A 122 -1.91 13.43 2.04
N CYS A 123 -2.17 12.13 2.18
CA CYS A 123 -1.78 11.39 3.36
C CYS A 123 -0.25 11.43 3.52
N PRO A 124 0.28 11.87 4.68
CA PRO A 124 1.70 12.06 4.86
C PRO A 124 2.47 10.73 4.72
N PRO A 125 3.72 10.76 4.19
CA PRO A 125 4.51 9.55 3.91
C PRO A 125 5.16 8.99 5.17
N MET A 126 4.34 8.59 6.13
CA MET A 126 4.76 8.14 7.47
C MET A 126 4.02 6.85 7.87
N GLY A 127 4.48 6.21 8.95
CA GLY A 127 3.91 4.95 9.42
C GLY A 127 2.48 5.10 9.94
N LEU A 128 1.68 4.04 9.82
CA LEU A 128 0.28 4.04 10.23
C LEU A 128 0.10 4.41 11.71
N ASP A 129 0.95 3.88 12.60
CA ASP A 129 0.86 4.18 14.04
C ASP A 129 1.02 5.68 14.30
N GLU A 130 1.99 6.32 13.65
CA GLU A 130 2.19 7.76 13.79
C GLU A 130 1.03 8.57 13.15
N ILE A 131 0.41 8.07 12.07
CA ILE A 131 -0.81 8.67 11.50
C ILE A 131 -1.94 8.62 12.52
N LEU A 132 -2.21 7.44 13.11
CA LEU A 132 -3.27 7.24 14.09
C LEU A 132 -3.05 8.07 15.35
N ASP A 133 -1.81 8.17 15.83
CA ASP A 133 -1.45 9.02 16.97
C ASP A 133 -1.75 10.49 16.69
N ARG A 134 -1.38 10.98 15.49
CA ARG A 134 -1.63 12.38 15.09
C ARG A 134 -3.12 12.67 14.92
N VAL A 135 -3.88 11.72 14.40
CA VAL A 135 -5.35 11.83 14.33
C VAL A 135 -5.93 11.86 15.74
N THR A 136 -5.46 11.00 16.64
CA THR A 136 -5.92 10.93 18.03
C THR A 136 -5.73 12.27 18.75
N VAL A 137 -4.59 12.94 18.57
CA VAL A 137 -4.33 14.25 19.19
C VAL A 137 -4.90 15.45 18.40
N GLY A 138 -5.71 15.20 17.37
CA GLY A 138 -6.35 16.26 16.56
C GLY A 138 -5.39 17.09 15.71
N ARG A 139 -4.22 16.54 15.36
CA ARG A 139 -3.19 17.21 14.54
C ARG A 139 -3.16 16.73 13.09
N LEU A 140 -4.02 15.78 12.73
CA LEU A 140 -4.15 15.27 11.38
C LEU A 140 -5.58 14.80 11.14
N ILE A 141 -6.14 15.19 10.01
CA ILE A 141 -7.27 14.52 9.37
C ILE A 141 -6.80 14.18 7.96
N THR A 142 -7.00 12.96 7.50
CA THR A 142 -6.58 12.57 6.14
C THR A 142 -7.43 11.43 5.62
N VAL A 143 -7.40 11.24 4.30
CA VAL A 143 -8.12 10.16 3.62
C VAL A 143 -7.19 9.00 3.35
N VAL A 144 -7.65 7.80 3.70
CA VAL A 144 -6.94 6.53 3.50
C VAL A 144 -7.87 5.52 2.84
N GLY A 145 -7.29 4.44 2.30
CA GLY A 145 -8.07 3.31 1.81
C GLY A 145 -8.70 2.48 2.95
N SER A 146 -9.76 1.75 2.63
CA SER A 146 -10.58 1.01 3.60
C SER A 146 -9.80 0.01 4.46
N ALA A 147 -8.76 -0.65 3.94
CA ALA A 147 -7.96 -1.61 4.71
C ALA A 147 -7.14 -0.96 5.83
N VAL A 148 -6.77 0.32 5.71
CA VAL A 148 -6.16 1.08 6.82
C VAL A 148 -7.16 1.22 7.95
N GLY A 149 -8.44 1.28 7.60
CA GLY A 149 -9.51 1.51 8.53
C GLY A 149 -9.76 0.44 9.57
N GLU A 150 -9.48 -0.79 9.20
CA GLU A 150 -9.66 -1.96 10.05
C GLU A 150 -8.66 -2.00 11.22
N ARG A 151 -7.59 -1.19 11.16
CA ARG A 151 -6.51 -1.12 12.18
C ARG A 151 -6.60 0.08 13.12
N ARG A 152 -7.68 0.84 13.07
CA ARG A 152 -7.84 2.03 13.94
C ARG A 152 -7.90 1.64 15.40
N THR A 153 -7.50 2.58 16.25
CA THR A 153 -7.75 2.52 17.69
C THR A 153 -9.17 3.01 17.99
N ARG A 154 -9.62 2.91 19.25
CA ARG A 154 -10.97 3.36 19.64
C ARG A 154 -11.13 4.89 19.58
N GLU A 155 -10.02 5.60 19.62
CA GLU A 155 -9.89 7.05 19.61
C GLU A 155 -9.94 7.63 18.19
N VAL A 156 -9.89 6.78 17.15
CA VAL A 156 -9.97 7.17 15.75
C VAL A 156 -11.21 6.58 15.11
N CYS A 157 -12.09 7.45 14.62
CA CYS A 157 -13.16 7.06 13.71
C CYS A 157 -12.63 7.06 12.28
N ALA A 158 -13.27 6.30 11.40
CA ALA A 158 -13.39 6.86 10.06
C ALA A 158 -14.71 6.68 9.43
N VAL A 159 -14.90 7.63 8.53
CA VAL A 159 -16.16 7.96 7.93
C VAL A 159 -15.93 7.92 6.42
N PRO A 160 -16.79 7.22 5.66
CA PRO A 160 -16.72 7.19 4.21
C PRO A 160 -16.71 8.58 3.59
N VAL A 161 -15.91 8.77 2.55
CA VAL A 161 -15.90 10.00 1.73
C VAL A 161 -16.59 9.73 0.40
N THR A 162 -17.71 10.38 0.13
CA THR A 162 -18.59 9.99 -1.00
C THR A 162 -18.25 10.61 -2.34
N ASP A 163 -17.47 11.70 -2.35
CA ASP A 163 -17.13 12.49 -3.53
C ASP A 163 -15.65 12.36 -3.95
N LEU A 164 -14.93 11.39 -3.39
CA LEU A 164 -13.59 11.01 -3.82
C LEU A 164 -13.62 9.66 -4.55
N PRO A 165 -12.78 9.47 -5.58
CA PRO A 165 -12.65 8.18 -6.24
C PRO A 165 -12.05 7.14 -5.27
N ALA A 166 -12.36 5.88 -5.49
CA ALA A 166 -11.69 4.78 -4.80
C ALA A 166 -10.19 4.77 -5.10
N THR A 167 -9.39 4.33 -4.13
CA THR A 167 -7.95 4.15 -4.33
C THR A 167 -7.72 2.78 -4.96
N THR A 168 -7.18 2.75 -6.16
CA THR A 168 -6.84 1.48 -6.82
C THR A 168 -5.49 0.98 -6.33
N LEU A 169 -5.49 -0.21 -5.72
CA LEU A 169 -4.30 -0.98 -5.42
C LEU A 169 -3.88 -1.80 -6.64
N ALA A 170 -2.60 -1.73 -6.98
CA ALA A 170 -2.01 -2.46 -8.09
C ALA A 170 -0.76 -3.23 -7.65
N LEU A 171 -0.48 -4.33 -8.32
CA LEU A 171 0.87 -4.90 -8.31
C LEU A 171 1.69 -4.23 -9.41
N GLY A 172 2.90 -3.80 -9.07
CA GLY A 172 3.84 -3.18 -10.01
C GLY A 172 5.20 -3.87 -10.04
N TRP A 173 5.83 -3.87 -11.21
CA TRP A 173 7.19 -4.38 -11.45
C TRP A 173 7.87 -3.59 -12.56
N LEU A 174 9.20 -3.61 -12.64
CA LEU A 174 9.95 -2.92 -13.68
C LEU A 174 9.62 -3.47 -15.07
N GLU A 175 9.35 -2.58 -16.04
CA GLU A 175 8.90 -2.98 -17.39
C GLU A 175 9.88 -3.91 -18.11
N HIS A 176 11.18 -3.68 -17.94
CA HIS A 176 12.23 -4.48 -18.56
C HIS A 176 12.44 -5.85 -17.88
N THR A 177 11.74 -6.14 -16.78
CA THR A 177 11.86 -7.42 -16.06
C THR A 177 10.87 -8.44 -16.60
N ALA A 178 11.39 -9.44 -17.31
CA ALA A 178 10.62 -10.59 -17.80
C ALA A 178 10.95 -11.84 -16.97
N ARG A 179 10.24 -12.03 -15.86
CA ARG A 179 10.38 -13.20 -14.98
C ARG A 179 9.08 -14.01 -14.95
N PRO A 180 9.11 -15.33 -15.27
CA PRO A 180 7.92 -16.18 -15.18
C PRO A 180 7.28 -16.19 -13.80
N GLU A 181 8.09 -16.08 -12.74
CA GLU A 181 7.62 -16.07 -11.35
C GLU A 181 6.76 -14.85 -11.04
N ILE A 182 7.13 -13.66 -11.57
CA ILE A 182 6.32 -12.44 -11.46
C ILE A 182 4.97 -12.65 -12.16
N THR A 183 4.98 -13.24 -13.35
CA THR A 183 3.74 -13.49 -14.11
C THR A 183 2.82 -14.45 -13.38
N ALA A 184 3.36 -15.54 -12.82
CA ALA A 184 2.61 -16.50 -12.03
C ALA A 184 2.00 -15.85 -10.77
N PHE A 185 2.80 -15.08 -10.04
CA PHE A 185 2.35 -14.35 -8.85
C PHE A 185 1.24 -13.34 -9.16
N VAL A 186 1.39 -12.51 -10.21
CA VAL A 186 0.36 -11.54 -10.62
C VAL A 186 -0.95 -12.25 -10.96
N ARG A 187 -0.90 -13.37 -11.70
CA ARG A 187 -2.10 -14.16 -12.01
C ARG A 187 -2.75 -14.76 -10.77
N ALA A 188 -1.96 -15.23 -9.80
CA ALA A 188 -2.50 -15.71 -8.53
C ALA A 188 -3.20 -14.59 -7.76
N ALA A 189 -2.59 -13.41 -7.71
CA ALA A 189 -3.17 -12.25 -7.05
C ALA A 189 -4.48 -11.78 -7.67
N GLN A 190 -4.56 -11.73 -9.00
CA GLN A 190 -5.81 -11.39 -9.70
C GLN A 190 -6.93 -12.38 -9.39
N ARG A 191 -6.65 -13.69 -9.37
CA ARG A 191 -7.65 -14.71 -8.99
C ARG A 191 -8.17 -14.48 -7.57
N ILE A 192 -7.26 -14.25 -6.63
CA ILE A 192 -7.58 -14.02 -5.22
C ILE A 192 -8.43 -12.76 -5.03
N ALA A 193 -8.14 -11.70 -5.77
CA ALA A 193 -8.88 -10.45 -5.66
C ALA A 193 -10.29 -10.54 -6.27
N VAL A 194 -10.45 -11.26 -7.39
CA VAL A 194 -11.78 -11.57 -7.95
C VAL A 194 -12.64 -12.33 -6.94
N ASP A 195 -12.06 -13.28 -6.20
CA ASP A 195 -12.77 -14.02 -5.16
C ASP A 195 -13.12 -13.14 -3.95
N HIS A 196 -12.33 -12.10 -3.66
CA HIS A 196 -12.61 -11.16 -2.58
C HIS A 196 -13.72 -10.15 -2.95
N ALA A 197 -13.72 -9.64 -4.19
CA ALA A 197 -14.79 -8.78 -4.68
C ALA A 197 -16.17 -9.48 -4.68
N ARG A 198 -16.19 -10.81 -4.78
CA ARG A 198 -17.43 -11.63 -4.68
C ARG A 198 -17.93 -11.81 -3.25
N PHE A 199 -17.08 -11.60 -2.24
CA PHE A 199 -17.40 -11.78 -0.83
C PHE A 199 -16.76 -10.65 -0.01
N PRO A 200 -17.32 -9.43 -0.02
CA PRO A 200 -16.86 -8.37 0.85
C PRO A 200 -16.96 -8.84 2.30
N VAL A 201 -15.89 -8.66 3.06
CA VAL A 201 -15.91 -8.89 4.52
C VAL A 201 -16.89 -7.85 5.09
N GLU A 202 -18.01 -8.31 5.64
CA GLU A 202 -18.94 -7.41 6.34
C GLU A 202 -18.19 -6.70 7.46
N ALA A 203 -18.17 -5.36 7.39
CA ALA A 203 -17.62 -4.51 8.42
C ALA A 203 -18.46 -4.72 9.70
N ALA A 204 -17.86 -5.40 10.69
CA ALA A 204 -18.43 -5.60 12.02
C ALA A 204 -18.27 -4.36 12.91
#